data_AF-A0A356UFU8-F1
#
_entry.id   AF-A0A356UFU8-F1
#
_cell.length_a   1.000
_cell.length_b   1.000
_cell.length_c   1.000
_cell.angle_alpha   90.00
_cell.angle_beta   90.00
_cell.angle_gamma   90.00
#
_symmetry.space_group_name_H-M   'P 1'
#
loop_
_entity.id
_entity.type
_entity.pdbx_description
1 polymer ?
#
loop_
_entity_poly.entity_id
_entity_poly.type
_entity_poly.pdbx_seq_one_letter_code
_entity_poly.pdbx_strand_id
1 'polypeptide(L)'
;LADFVPQLIGEQQKIARQIEKIYRERSCQPPGWPELVKQMGIDESQAQEVREFLFRQGTLIKITDELYFHATVFDQIKKLIKNYLQEKKEISIGEARDLLNTSRKYVLPLFEYLDREHLTLRVGDKRVAGRLMER
;
A
#
# COMPACT_ATOMS: atom_id res chain seq x y z
N LEU A 1 5.78 -3.05 -28.70
CA LEU A 1 4.44 -3.37 -28.16
C LEU A 1 3.90 -2.06 -27.61
N ALA A 2 2.87 -1.51 -28.26
CA ALA A 2 2.38 -0.17 -27.97
C ALA A 2 1.87 -0.07 -26.52
N ASP A 3 2.29 0.98 -25.83
CA ASP A 3 1.83 1.40 -24.51
C ASP A 3 0.31 1.64 -24.49
N PHE A 4 -0.48 0.57 -24.37
CA PHE A 4 -1.90 0.69 -24.11
C PHE A 4 -2.09 1.27 -22.70
N VAL A 5 -2.32 2.57 -22.64
CA VAL A 5 -2.79 3.25 -21.43
C VAL A 5 -4.29 2.97 -21.36
N PRO A 6 -4.77 2.14 -20.41
CA PRO A 6 -6.21 1.96 -20.24
C PRO A 6 -6.82 3.34 -19.97
N GLN A 7 -7.71 3.79 -20.85
CA GLN A 7 -8.46 5.01 -20.65
C GLN A 7 -9.81 4.61 -20.07
N LEU A 8 -10.00 4.84 -18.77
CA LEU A 8 -11.32 4.72 -18.16
C LEU A 8 -12.22 5.80 -18.78
N ILE A 9 -13.47 5.44 -19.11
CA ILE A 9 -14.46 6.36 -19.65
C ILE A 9 -15.69 6.44 -18.72
N GLY A 10 -16.32 7.61 -18.66
CA GLY A 10 -17.61 7.82 -17.99
C GLY A 10 -17.65 7.34 -16.53
N GLU A 11 -18.39 6.26 -16.29
CA GLU A 11 -18.64 5.68 -14.97
C GLU A 11 -17.39 5.10 -14.30
N GLN A 12 -16.52 4.45 -15.07
CA GLN A 12 -15.28 3.86 -14.55
C GLN A 12 -14.34 4.92 -13.94
N GLN A 13 -14.28 6.13 -14.53
CA GLN A 13 -13.51 7.25 -13.95
C GLN A 13 -14.09 7.74 -12.61
N LYS A 14 -15.42 7.67 -12.43
CA LYS A 14 -16.04 8.03 -11.15
C LYS A 14 -15.72 6.98 -10.09
N ILE A 15 -15.82 5.70 -10.45
CA ILE A 15 -15.45 4.57 -9.60
C ILE A 15 -13.99 4.68 -9.17
N ALA A 16 -13.06 4.89 -10.11
CA ALA A 16 -11.63 5.00 -9.82
C ALA A 16 -11.34 6.13 -8.82
N ARG A 17 -11.94 7.31 -9.00
CA ARG A 17 -11.80 8.44 -8.06
C ARG A 17 -12.36 8.14 -6.67
N GLN A 18 -13.47 7.41 -6.59
CA GLN A 18 -14.04 7.00 -5.31
C GLN A 18 -13.14 5.99 -4.59
N ILE A 19 -12.64 4.98 -5.31
CA ILE A 19 -11.70 3.98 -4.77
C ILE A 19 -10.42 4.66 -4.29
N GLU A 20 -9.81 5.52 -5.11
CA GLU A 20 -8.63 6.30 -4.74
C GLU A 20 -8.87 7.07 -3.43
N LYS A 21 -10.00 7.80 -3.34
CA LYS A 21 -10.37 8.55 -2.14
C LYS A 21 -10.45 7.65 -0.91
N ILE A 22 -11.09 6.49 -1.03
CA ILE A 22 -11.22 5.52 0.08
C ILE A 22 -9.86 5.02 0.54
N TYR A 23 -8.99 4.59 -0.37
CA TYR A 23 -7.64 4.11 -0.01
C TYR A 23 -6.78 5.22 0.59
N ARG A 24 -6.96 6.47 0.17
CA ARG A 24 -6.27 7.63 0.74
C ARG A 24 -6.76 7.97 2.14
N GLU A 25 -8.07 7.95 2.37
CA GLU A 25 -8.68 8.29 3.68
C GLU A 25 -8.48 7.20 4.73
N ARG A 26 -8.43 5.93 4.30
CA ARG A 26 -8.22 4.78 5.20
C ARG A 26 -6.76 4.56 5.60
N SER A 27 -5.83 5.30 4.99
CA SER A 27 -4.41 5.37 5.38
C SER A 27 -3.79 3.99 5.66
N CYS A 28 -3.33 3.73 6.89
CA CYS A 28 -2.66 2.49 7.29
C CYS A 28 -3.60 1.29 7.54
N GLN A 29 -4.91 1.43 7.25
CA GLN A 29 -5.95 0.42 7.48
C GLN A 29 -6.91 0.31 6.28
N PRO A 30 -6.38 0.08 5.06
CA PRO A 30 -7.18 0.04 3.85
C PRO A 30 -8.14 -1.16 3.85
N PRO A 31 -9.30 -1.05 3.20
CA PRO A 31 -10.21 -2.16 3.02
C PRO A 31 -9.60 -3.23 2.10
N GLY A 32 -10.04 -4.48 2.30
CA GLY A 32 -9.74 -5.55 1.35
C GLY A 32 -10.46 -5.29 0.02
N TRP A 33 -9.80 -5.59 -1.09
CA TRP A 33 -10.35 -5.35 -2.42
C TRP A 33 -11.75 -5.98 -2.64
N PRO A 34 -11.99 -7.27 -2.30
CA PRO A 34 -13.29 -7.88 -2.53
C PRO A 34 -14.42 -7.24 -1.70
N GLU A 35 -14.10 -6.83 -0.47
CA GLU A 35 -15.06 -6.15 0.42
C GLU A 35 -15.44 -4.78 -0.14
N LEU A 36 -14.46 -4.03 -0.64
CA LEU A 36 -14.70 -2.72 -1.25
C LEU A 36 -15.58 -2.82 -2.49
N VAL A 37 -15.29 -3.75 -3.40
CA VAL A 37 -16.08 -3.97 -4.62
C VAL A 37 -17.53 -4.32 -4.27
N LYS A 38 -17.72 -5.22 -3.30
CA LYS A 38 -19.05 -5.60 -2.81
C LYS A 38 -19.78 -4.41 -2.17
N GLN A 39 -19.10 -3.60 -1.37
CA GLN A 39 -19.69 -2.43 -0.72
C GLN A 39 -20.12 -1.36 -1.73
N MET A 40 -19.36 -1.18 -2.80
CA MET A 40 -19.68 -0.22 -3.86
C MET A 40 -20.70 -0.75 -4.88
N GLY A 41 -21.02 -2.05 -4.85
CA GLY A 41 -22.00 -2.65 -5.75
C GLY A 41 -21.54 -2.68 -7.22
N ILE A 42 -20.23 -2.76 -7.46
CA ILE A 42 -19.63 -2.76 -8.80
C ILE A 42 -19.49 -4.21 -9.29
N ASP A 43 -19.69 -4.45 -10.59
CA ASP A 43 -19.41 -5.76 -11.17
C ASP A 43 -17.91 -6.09 -11.20
N GLU A 44 -17.58 -7.38 -11.25
CA GLU A 44 -16.21 -7.85 -11.13
C GLU A 44 -15.32 -7.44 -12.32
N SER A 45 -15.89 -7.35 -13.53
CA SER A 45 -15.14 -6.94 -14.74
C SER A 45 -14.74 -5.47 -14.65
N GLN A 46 -15.70 -4.59 -14.32
CA GLN A 46 -15.45 -3.17 -14.11
C GLN A 46 -14.47 -2.94 -12.97
N ALA A 47 -14.62 -3.67 -11.86
CA ALA A 47 -13.69 -3.60 -10.75
C ALA A 47 -12.27 -4.00 -11.18
N GLN A 48 -12.11 -5.06 -11.96
CA GLN A 48 -10.80 -5.49 -12.45
C GLN A 48 -10.16 -4.43 -13.34
N GLU A 49 -10.88 -3.86 -14.30
CA GLU A 49 -10.37 -2.81 -15.20
C GLU A 49 -9.92 -1.57 -14.40
N VAL A 50 -10.73 -1.13 -13.44
CA VAL A 50 -10.40 0.01 -12.58
C VAL A 50 -9.17 -0.29 -11.71
N ARG A 51 -9.07 -1.51 -11.16
CA ARG A 51 -7.91 -1.93 -10.36
C ARG A 51 -6.62 -1.89 -11.18
N GLU A 52 -6.65 -2.47 -12.37
CA GLU A 52 -5.50 -2.50 -13.28
C GLU A 52 -5.09 -1.09 -13.71
N PHE A 53 -6.07 -0.22 -13.98
CA PHE A 53 -5.82 1.19 -14.24
C PHE A 53 -5.10 1.87 -13.06
N LEU A 54 -5.62 1.73 -11.84
CA LEU A 54 -5.05 2.35 -10.64
C LEU A 54 -3.63 1.84 -10.32
N PHE A 55 -3.34 0.56 -10.60
CA PHE A 55 -1.98 0.03 -10.47
C PHE A 55 -1.05 0.55 -11.56
N ARG A 56 -1.48 0.60 -12.83
CA ARG A 56 -0.65 1.13 -13.94
C ARG A 56 -0.34 2.62 -13.77
N GLN A 57 -1.28 3.40 -13.23
CA GLN A 57 -1.07 4.81 -12.90
C GLN A 57 -0.15 5.01 -11.67
N GLY A 58 0.16 3.94 -10.93
CA GLY A 58 0.92 4.03 -9.68
C GLY A 58 0.14 4.67 -8.54
N THR A 59 -1.19 4.78 -8.64
CA THR A 59 -2.06 5.32 -7.59
C THR A 59 -2.18 4.35 -6.42
N LEU A 60 -2.29 3.06 -6.72
CA LEU A 60 -2.25 1.99 -5.72
C LEU A 60 -0.93 1.24 -5.80
N ILE A 61 -0.42 0.83 -4.64
CA ILE A 61 0.77 0.00 -4.48
C ILE A 61 0.32 -1.33 -3.91
N LYS A 62 0.63 -2.41 -4.64
CA LYS A 62 0.33 -3.78 -4.22
C LYS A 62 1.37 -4.25 -3.20
N ILE A 63 0.93 -4.50 -1.96
CA ILE A 63 1.79 -5.09 -0.92
C ILE A 63 1.72 -6.61 -0.98
N THR A 64 0.49 -7.13 -0.93
CA THR A 64 0.13 -8.54 -1.15
C THR A 64 -1.06 -8.60 -2.11
N ASP A 65 -1.55 -9.80 -2.43
CA ASP A 65 -2.79 -9.96 -3.22
C ASP A 65 -4.03 -9.36 -2.55
N GLU A 66 -4.03 -9.25 -1.22
CA GLU A 66 -5.17 -8.78 -0.42
C GLU A 66 -4.99 -7.39 0.20
N LEU A 67 -3.77 -6.84 0.19
CA LEU A 67 -3.44 -5.57 0.82
C LEU A 67 -2.81 -4.59 -0.18
N TYR A 68 -3.50 -3.48 -0.43
CA TYR A 68 -3.02 -2.38 -1.26
C TYR A 68 -2.99 -1.08 -0.46
N PHE A 69 -2.01 -0.22 -0.73
CA PHE A 69 -1.98 1.14 -0.18
C PHE A 69 -2.09 2.17 -1.29
N HIS A 70 -2.67 3.33 -0.99
CA HIS A 70 -2.50 4.49 -1.85
C HIS A 70 -1.03 4.92 -1.87
N ALA A 71 -0.50 5.33 -3.02
CA ALA A 71 0.92 5.63 -3.17
C ALA A 71 1.41 6.76 -2.25
N THR A 72 0.61 7.82 -2.06
CA THR A 72 0.97 8.89 -1.12
C THR A 72 1.00 8.42 0.33
N VAL A 73 0.09 7.50 0.71
CA VAL A 73 0.06 6.91 2.05
C VAL A 73 1.28 6.01 2.23
N PHE A 74 1.61 5.19 1.23
CA PHE A 74 2.79 4.34 1.26
C PHE A 74 4.08 5.17 1.39
N ASP A 75 4.19 6.30 0.69
CA ASP A 75 5.32 7.22 0.83
C ASP A 75 5.42 7.81 2.25
N GLN A 76 4.29 8.21 2.85
CA GLN A 76 4.25 8.68 4.24
C GLN A 76 4.69 7.59 5.22
N ILE A 77 4.20 6.36 5.05
CA ILE A 77 4.62 5.20 5.85
C ILE A 77 6.13 4.99 5.76
N LYS A 78 6.70 4.98 4.54
CA LYS A 78 8.15 4.85 4.35
C LYS A 78 8.92 5.94 5.06
N LYS A 79 8.46 7.20 4.99
CA LYS A 79 9.08 8.34 5.68
C LYS A 79 9.06 8.17 7.19
N LEU A 80 7.92 7.77 7.76
CA LEU A 80 7.81 7.51 9.21
C LEU A 80 8.78 6.41 9.67
N ILE A 81 8.82 5.29 8.95
CA ILE A 81 9.73 4.17 9.26
C ILE A 81 11.19 4.62 9.11
N LYS A 82 11.53 5.38 8.07
CA LYS A 82 12.88 5.89 7.83
C LYS A 82 13.34 6.76 8.99
N ASN A 83 12.52 7.74 9.39
CA ASN A 83 12.83 8.64 10.50
C ASN A 83 13.01 7.86 11.80
N TYR A 84 12.11 6.90 12.07
CA TYR A 84 12.21 6.04 13.25
C TYR A 84 13.53 5.24 13.27
N LEU A 85 13.89 4.62 12.15
CA LEU A 85 15.13 3.84 12.02
C LEU A 85 16.39 4.71 12.07
N GLN A 86 16.33 5.96 11.63
CA GLN A 86 17.46 6.89 11.78
C GLN A 86 17.76 7.18 13.26
N GLU A 87 16.71 7.34 14.07
CA GLU A 87 16.81 7.62 15.51
C GLU A 87 17.10 6.37 16.35
N LYS A 88 16.35 5.29 16.15
CA LYS A 88 16.37 4.08 17.00
C LYS A 88 17.19 2.92 16.44
N LYS A 89 17.67 3.01 15.19
CA LYS A 89 18.45 2.00 14.43
C LYS A 89 17.72 0.72 14.07
N GLU A 90 16.78 0.29 14.89
CA GLU A 90 15.98 -0.91 14.68
C GLU A 90 14.51 -0.69 15.07
N ILE A 91 13.62 -1.50 14.51
CA ILE A 91 12.18 -1.46 14.79
C ILE A 91 11.62 -2.88 14.86
N SER A 92 10.88 -3.19 15.92
CA SER A 92 10.08 -4.41 16.04
C SER A 92 8.70 -4.25 15.36
N ILE A 93 8.01 -5.35 15.11
CA ILE A 93 6.62 -5.31 14.61
C ILE A 93 5.68 -4.60 15.60
N GLY A 94 5.95 -4.69 16.90
CA GLY A 94 5.18 -4.00 17.94
C GLY A 94 5.33 -2.49 17.83
N GLU A 95 6.57 -2.00 17.78
CA GLU A 95 6.87 -0.58 17.64
C GLU A 95 6.35 -0.01 16.32
N ALA A 96 6.49 -0.76 15.22
CA ALA A 96 5.94 -0.36 13.93
C ALA A 96 4.41 -0.23 13.94
N ARG A 97 3.71 -1.15 14.62
CA ARG A 97 2.26 -1.06 14.82
C ARG A 97 1.89 0.23 15.54
N ASP A 98 2.60 0.55 16.60
CA ASP A 98 2.35 1.75 17.41
C ASP A 98 2.68 3.03 16.64
N LEU A 99 3.82 3.04 15.93
CA LEU A 99 4.25 4.14 15.06
C LEU A 99 3.22 4.46 13.96
N LEU A 100 2.68 3.43 13.31
CA LEU A 100 1.74 3.57 12.20
C LEU A 100 0.27 3.64 12.64
N ASN A 101 0.02 3.59 13.96
CA ASN A 101 -1.31 3.53 14.58
C ASN A 101 -2.26 2.56 13.87
N THR A 102 -1.81 1.32 13.70
CA THR A 102 -2.53 0.27 12.97
C THR A 102 -2.47 -1.06 13.72
N SER A 103 -2.75 -2.18 13.07
CA SER A 103 -2.65 -3.52 13.64
C SER A 103 -1.56 -4.35 12.97
N ARG A 104 -1.12 -5.43 13.64
CA ARG A 104 -0.12 -6.36 13.09
C ARG A 104 -0.56 -6.98 11.76
N LYS A 105 -1.88 -7.10 11.53
CA LYS A 105 -2.47 -7.55 10.25
C LYS A 105 -1.94 -6.75 9.06
N TYR A 106 -1.71 -5.45 9.22
CA TYR A 106 -1.21 -4.58 8.16
C TYR A 106 0.32 -4.44 8.19
N VAL A 107 0.91 -4.38 9.39
CA VAL A 107 2.36 -4.19 9.56
C VAL A 107 3.17 -5.39 9.07
N LEU A 108 2.73 -6.61 9.35
CA LEU A 108 3.45 -7.82 8.94
C LEU A 108 3.64 -7.88 7.41
N PRO A 109 2.59 -7.87 6.58
CA PRO A 109 2.74 -7.90 5.13
C PRO A 109 3.44 -6.66 4.58
N LEU A 110 3.25 -5.49 5.20
CA LEU A 110 3.99 -4.27 4.84
C LEU A 110 5.50 -4.49 4.99
N PHE A 111 5.96 -5.01 6.12
CA PHE A 111 7.39 -5.20 6.33
C PHE A 111 7.95 -6.36 5.51
N GLU A 112 7.18 -7.41 5.25
CA GLU A 112 7.58 -8.44 4.29
C GLU A 112 7.80 -7.84 2.89
N TYR A 113 6.93 -6.93 2.47
CA TYR A 113 7.12 -6.16 1.24
C TYR A 113 8.37 -5.28 1.31
N LEU A 114 8.57 -4.51 2.38
CA LEU A 114 9.75 -3.64 2.52
C LEU A 114 11.06 -4.44 2.55
N ASP A 115 11.06 -5.62 3.18
CA ASP A 115 12.20 -6.54 3.21
C ASP A 115 12.52 -7.06 1.79
N ARG A 116 11.49 -7.47 1.03
CA ARG A 116 11.61 -7.90 -0.37
C ARG A 116 12.14 -6.79 -1.28
N GLU A 117 11.69 -5.56 -1.07
CA GLU A 117 12.15 -4.38 -1.79
C GLU A 117 13.50 -3.85 -1.28
N HIS A 118 14.16 -4.56 -0.35
CA HIS A 118 15.43 -4.14 0.26
C HIS A 118 15.41 -2.76 0.91
N LEU A 119 14.21 -2.28 1.29
CA LEU A 119 14.00 -1.08 2.09
C LEU A 119 14.24 -1.38 3.56
N THR A 120 13.96 -2.59 4.03
CA THR A 120 14.31 -3.02 5.38
C THR A 120 15.07 -4.34 5.34
N LEU A 121 15.73 -4.68 6.44
CA LEU A 121 16.38 -5.97 6.61
C LEU A 121 16.00 -6.55 7.97
N ARG A 122 15.53 -7.79 7.97
CA ARG A 122 15.21 -8.52 9.20
C ARG A 122 16.47 -9.02 9.90
N VAL A 123 16.61 -8.70 11.18
CA VAL A 123 17.66 -9.16 12.09
C VAL A 123 16.98 -9.67 13.36
N GLY A 124 16.86 -11.00 13.49
CA GLY A 124 16.09 -11.62 14.57
C GLY A 124 14.58 -11.28 14.51
N ASP A 125 14.05 -10.71 15.59
CA ASP A 125 12.67 -10.22 15.69
C ASP A 125 12.48 -8.76 15.26
N LYS A 126 13.59 -8.07 14.95
CA LYS A 126 13.59 -6.65 14.58
C LYS A 126 14.00 -6.45 13.12
N ARG A 127 13.89 -5.19 12.68
CA ARG A 127 14.30 -4.75 11.35
C ARG A 127 15.13 -3.50 11.43
N VAL A 128 16.14 -3.44 10.56
CA VAL A 128 17.01 -2.29 10.38
C VAL A 128 16.79 -1.67 8.99
N ALA A 129 17.35 -0.48 8.77
CA ALA A 129 17.31 0.16 7.46
C ALA A 129 18.04 -0.72 6.42
N GLY A 130 17.37 -0.98 5.30
CA GLY A 130 17.94 -1.69 4.16
C GLY A 130 18.66 -0.74 3.21
N ARG A 131 19.44 -1.30 2.28
CA ARG A 131 20.28 -0.54 1.34
C ARG A 131 19.52 0.46 0.46
N LEU A 132 18.22 0.24 0.22
CA LEU A 132 17.39 1.11 -0.61
C LEU A 132 16.57 2.12 0.22
N MET A 133 16.62 2.07 1.55
CA MET A 133 15.89 3.04 2.39
C MET A 133 16.53 4.43 2.40
N GLU A 134 17.83 4.47 2.17
CA GLU A 134 18.65 5.70 2.21
C GLU A 134 18.68 6.42 0.86
N ARG A 135 18.37 5.72 -0.23
CA ARG A 135 18.19 6.29 -1.59
C ARG A 135 16.87 7.05 -1.68
#